data_AF-A0A453S7Y0-F1
#
_entry.id   AF-A0A453S7Y0-F1
#
_cell.length_a   1.000
_cell.length_b   1.000
_cell.length_c   1.000
_cell.angle_alpha   90.00
_cell.angle_beta   90.00
_cell.angle_gamma   90.00
#
_symmetry.space_group_name_H-M   'P 1'
#
loop_
_entity.id
_entity.type
_entity.pdbx_description
1 polymer ?
#
loop_
_entity_poly.entity_id
_entity_poly.type
_entity_poly.pdbx_seq_one_letter_code
_entity_poly.pdbx_strand_id
1 'polypeptide(L)'
;MIFYYKSDVVPQGGGIHEITRYLLKYIMSLLDNGTSLKIILVGDEQDDKVAMETLQDTVATLISHMEIMLEKESHRYKDAGLKQMFMVNNVNFLLHQVEGSEIRNLLGDDWVLKHRDQLKDHISSFINISWESVMYCFHVKTNKIPIFSSLPTLQIFNMEFEKTYWTQKTWKVENPLLRSNMRKSVSEKLVQAYSAYLENHKNKYQRLMKYTIEDLEELLSDLFEG
;
A
#
# COMPACT_ATOMS: atom_id res chain seq x y z
N MET A 1 11.13 24.68 3.40
CA MET A 1 12.26 23.98 2.72
C MET A 1 11.84 22.62 2.16
N ILE A 2 11.06 21.79 2.88
CA ILE A 2 10.59 20.46 2.43
C ILE A 2 9.69 20.52 1.16
N PHE A 3 8.87 21.56 1.01
CA PHE A 3 7.95 21.69 -0.13
C PHE A 3 8.61 21.84 -1.52
N TYR A 4 9.91 22.15 -1.58
CA TYR A 4 10.68 22.27 -2.82
C TYR A 4 11.61 21.08 -3.05
N TYR A 5 11.64 20.10 -2.15
CA TYR A 5 12.40 18.89 -2.35
C TYR A 5 11.74 18.07 -3.46
N LYS A 6 12.55 17.72 -4.46
CA LYS A 6 12.21 16.80 -5.54
C LYS A 6 13.33 15.79 -5.62
N SER A 7 13.03 14.51 -5.47
CA SER A 7 14.03 13.47 -5.64
C SER A 7 14.34 13.30 -7.12
N ASP A 8 15.61 13.09 -7.45
CA ASP A 8 16.00 12.75 -8.82
C ASP A 8 15.38 11.42 -9.26
N VAL A 9 15.24 10.47 -8.32
CA VAL A 9 14.77 9.11 -8.58
C VAL A 9 13.66 8.71 -7.62
N VAL A 10 12.61 8.11 -8.17
CA VAL A 10 11.56 7.44 -7.41
C VAL A 10 11.79 5.92 -7.52
N PRO A 11 11.64 5.13 -6.44
CA PRO A 11 11.92 3.69 -6.46
C PRO A 11 11.11 2.96 -7.53
N GLN A 12 11.76 2.27 -8.47
CA GLN A 12 11.08 1.68 -9.65
C GLN A 12 9.94 0.71 -9.29
N GLY A 13 10.09 -0.06 -8.21
CA GLY A 13 9.10 -1.04 -7.74
C GLY A 13 8.12 -0.53 -6.67
N GLY A 14 7.99 0.79 -6.48
CA GLY A 14 7.11 1.34 -5.44
C GLY A 14 7.69 1.24 -4.03
N GLY A 15 9.01 1.07 -3.89
CA GLY A 15 9.68 0.91 -2.60
C GLY A 15 9.66 2.17 -1.71
N ILE A 16 10.29 2.05 -0.54
CA ILE A 16 10.39 3.14 0.44
C ILE A 16 11.24 4.27 -0.14
N HIS A 17 10.71 5.49 -0.09
CA HIS A 17 11.41 6.69 -0.54
C HIS A 17 12.47 7.14 0.48
N GLU A 18 13.58 7.67 -0.01
CA GLU A 18 14.72 8.07 0.83
C GLU A 18 14.35 9.15 1.85
N ILE A 19 13.52 10.12 1.44
CA ILE A 19 12.98 11.15 2.33
C ILE A 19 12.29 10.57 3.58
N THR A 20 11.56 9.45 3.44
CA THR A 20 10.87 8.82 4.57
C THR A 20 11.87 8.32 5.60
N ARG A 21 12.98 7.74 5.13
CA ARG A 21 14.07 7.28 6.00
C ARG A 21 14.78 8.46 6.65
N TYR A 22 15.13 9.48 5.87
CA TYR A 22 15.86 10.64 6.39
C TYR A 22 15.07 11.44 7.40
N LEU A 23 13.81 11.75 7.11
CA LEU A 23 13.01 12.55 8.03
C LEU A 23 12.80 11.84 9.36
N LEU A 24 12.55 10.53 9.33
CA LEU A 24 12.38 9.77 10.58
C LEU A 24 13.68 9.68 11.38
N LYS A 25 14.81 9.46 10.71
CA LYS A 25 16.12 9.54 11.37
C LYS A 25 16.36 10.92 11.99
N TYR A 26 15.98 11.98 11.29
CA TYR A 26 16.10 13.34 11.78
C TYR A 26 15.18 13.60 12.99
N ILE A 27 13.91 13.20 12.92
CA ILE A 27 12.96 13.31 14.04
C ILE A 27 13.48 12.55 15.26
N MET A 28 13.97 11.31 15.10
CA MET A 28 14.57 10.55 16.19
C MET A 28 15.76 11.31 16.80
N SER A 29 16.65 11.82 15.96
CA SER A 29 17.81 12.62 16.41
C SER A 29 17.39 13.90 17.13
N LEU A 30 16.27 14.53 16.73
CA LEU A 30 15.71 15.67 17.45
C LEU A 30 15.24 15.25 18.85
N LEU A 31 14.50 14.14 18.96
CA LEU A 31 14.00 13.67 20.25
C LEU A 31 15.12 13.28 21.21
N ASP A 32 16.21 12.71 20.70
CA ASP A 32 17.43 12.41 21.49
C ASP A 32 18.06 13.68 22.09
N ASN A 33 17.85 14.85 21.46
CA ASN A 33 18.30 16.16 21.92
C ASN A 33 17.19 16.98 22.60
N GLY A 34 16.14 16.32 23.10
CA GLY A 34 14.92 16.94 23.60
C GLY A 34 15.13 18.05 24.64
N THR A 35 16.14 17.94 25.52
CA THR A 35 16.46 18.98 26.51
C THR A 35 16.94 20.28 25.86
N SER A 36 17.82 20.20 24.87
CA SER A 36 18.30 21.39 24.14
C SER A 36 17.21 21.99 23.25
N LEU A 37 16.38 21.14 22.64
CA LEU A 37 15.24 21.58 21.85
C LEU A 37 14.17 22.28 22.69
N LYS A 38 13.90 21.79 23.89
CA LYS A 38 12.99 22.42 24.85
C LYS A 38 13.41 23.86 25.16
N ILE A 39 14.70 24.06 25.45
CA ILE A 39 15.29 25.38 25.70
C ILE A 39 15.16 26.30 24.46
N ILE A 40 15.38 25.77 23.26
CA ILE A 40 15.31 26.54 22.00
C ILE A 40 13.86 26.88 21.63
N LEU A 41 12.92 25.95 21.82
CA LEU A 41 11.54 26.09 21.36
C LEU A 41 10.72 27.03 22.23
N VAL A 42 10.97 27.07 23.55
CA VAL A 42 10.11 27.82 24.48
C VAL A 42 10.88 28.71 25.45
N GLY A 43 12.22 28.70 25.44
CA GLY A 43 13.02 29.46 26.40
C GLY A 43 13.07 28.81 27.79
N ASP A 44 13.95 29.32 28.65
CA ASP A 44 14.28 28.71 29.96
C ASP A 44 13.18 28.89 31.02
N GLU A 45 12.18 29.76 30.78
CA GLU A 45 11.22 30.22 31.79
C GLU A 45 9.77 29.69 31.63
N GLN A 46 9.51 28.80 30.66
CA GLN A 46 8.14 28.42 30.28
C GLN A 46 7.74 26.99 30.69
N ASP A 47 6.43 26.80 30.90
CA ASP A 47 5.80 25.54 31.36
C ASP A 47 6.18 24.34 30.46
N ASP A 48 6.71 23.29 31.09
CA ASP A 48 7.08 22.00 30.49
C ASP A 48 5.99 21.44 29.56
N LYS A 49 4.72 21.68 29.91
CA LYS A 49 3.58 21.25 29.11
C LYS A 49 3.54 21.95 27.74
N VAL A 50 3.77 23.26 27.69
CA VAL A 50 3.74 24.06 26.45
C VAL A 50 4.87 23.63 25.50
N ALA A 51 6.04 23.28 26.04
CA ALA A 51 7.14 22.78 25.24
C ALA A 51 6.87 21.41 24.62
N MET A 52 6.24 20.51 25.38
CA MET A 52 5.86 19.20 24.87
C MET A 52 4.77 19.29 23.79
N GLU A 53 3.77 20.14 23.98
CA GLU A 53 2.73 20.41 22.96
C GLU A 53 3.35 20.99 21.68
N THR A 54 4.25 21.97 21.80
CA THR A 54 4.95 22.57 20.65
C THR A 54 5.80 21.54 19.89
N LEU A 55 6.49 20.66 20.62
CA LEU A 55 7.29 19.59 20.02
C LEU A 55 6.41 18.57 19.30
N GLN A 56 5.30 18.16 19.91
CA GLN A 56 4.31 17.27 19.32
C GLN A 56 3.77 17.85 18.01
N ASP A 57 3.33 19.11 18.02
CA ASP A 57 2.82 19.81 16.84
C ASP A 57 3.87 19.92 15.73
N THR A 58 5.12 20.19 16.10
CA THR A 58 6.23 20.27 15.15
C THR A 58 6.50 18.92 14.49
N VAL A 59 6.57 17.84 15.27
CA VAL A 59 6.80 16.49 14.74
C VAL A 59 5.63 16.03 13.86
N ALA A 60 4.39 16.22 14.31
CA ALA A 60 3.20 15.91 13.53
C ALA A 60 3.19 16.67 12.19
N THR A 61 3.50 17.97 12.23
CA THR A 61 3.58 18.82 11.03
C THR A 61 4.65 18.36 10.05
N LEU A 62 5.84 17.98 10.55
CA LEU A 62 6.91 17.46 9.70
C LEU A 62 6.49 16.18 8.99
N ILE A 63 5.86 15.25 9.71
CA ILE A 63 5.35 14.00 9.13
C ILE A 63 4.27 14.29 8.09
N SER A 64 3.29 15.14 8.39
CA SER A 64 2.24 15.50 7.42
C SER A 64 2.79 16.17 6.16
N HIS A 65 3.81 17.02 6.27
CA HIS A 65 4.48 17.59 5.09
C HIS A 65 5.21 16.55 4.26
N MET A 66 5.81 15.55 4.90
CA MET A 66 6.43 14.42 4.21
C MET A 66 5.41 13.59 3.45
N GLU A 67 4.26 13.28 4.07
CA GLU A 67 3.18 12.54 3.42
C GLU A 67 2.63 13.27 2.19
N ILE A 68 2.44 14.60 2.29
CA ILE A 68 2.06 15.44 1.13
C ILE A 68 3.11 15.36 0.01
N MET A 69 4.39 15.34 0.37
CA MET A 69 5.46 15.20 -0.62
C MET A 69 5.46 13.80 -1.25
N LEU A 70 5.30 12.75 -0.46
CA LEU A 70 5.19 11.38 -0.96
C LEU A 70 4.02 11.23 -1.92
N GLU A 71 2.87 11.82 -1.58
CA GLU A 71 1.72 11.84 -2.47
C GLU A 71 2.05 12.55 -3.79
N LYS A 72 2.76 13.68 -3.76
CA LYS A 72 3.23 14.34 -4.99
C LYS A 72 4.19 13.49 -5.81
N GLU A 73 5.16 12.82 -5.18
CA GLU A 73 6.11 11.95 -5.87
C GLU A 73 5.44 10.69 -6.42
N SER A 74 4.38 10.18 -5.77
CA SER A 74 3.60 9.04 -6.26
C SER A 74 2.99 9.33 -7.64
N HIS A 75 2.66 10.59 -7.96
CA HIS A 75 2.11 10.96 -9.25
C HIS A 75 3.07 10.77 -10.44
N ARG A 76 4.36 10.49 -10.18
CA ARG A 76 5.33 10.16 -11.22
C ARG A 76 5.17 8.75 -11.78
N TYR A 77 4.53 7.83 -11.05
CA TYR A 77 4.18 6.52 -11.60
C TYR A 77 3.01 6.66 -12.56
N LYS A 78 3.09 5.96 -13.70
CA LYS A 78 1.98 5.93 -14.67
C LYS A 78 0.86 4.99 -14.21
N ASP A 79 1.24 3.85 -13.64
CA ASP A 79 0.31 2.84 -13.15
C ASP A 79 -0.29 3.25 -11.80
N ALA A 80 -1.61 3.32 -11.71
CA ALA A 80 -2.32 3.76 -10.51
C ALA A 80 -2.20 2.75 -9.34
N GLY A 81 -2.07 1.46 -9.63
CA GLY A 81 -1.77 0.43 -8.63
C GLY A 81 -0.38 0.65 -8.05
N LEU A 82 0.62 0.92 -8.89
CA LEU A 82 1.98 1.21 -8.42
C LEU A 82 2.06 2.49 -7.57
N LYS A 83 1.23 3.51 -7.85
CA LYS A 83 1.08 4.69 -6.97
C LYS A 83 0.64 4.28 -5.57
N GLN A 84 -0.39 3.45 -5.46
CA GLN A 84 -0.89 2.99 -4.17
C GLN A 84 0.13 2.07 -3.47
N MET A 85 0.81 1.20 -4.22
CA MET A 85 1.90 0.36 -3.68
C MET A 85 2.99 1.21 -3.01
N PHE A 86 3.39 2.31 -3.67
CA PHE A 86 4.33 3.27 -3.11
C PHE A 86 3.83 3.88 -1.80
N MET A 87 2.57 4.31 -1.74
CA MET A 87 1.99 4.84 -0.49
C MET A 87 1.94 3.79 0.60
N VAL A 88 1.52 2.55 0.29
CA VAL A 88 1.49 1.42 1.23
C VAL A 88 2.86 1.18 1.87
N ASN A 89 3.93 1.09 1.06
CA ASN A 89 5.28 0.87 1.57
C ASN A 89 5.76 2.00 2.49
N ASN A 90 5.52 3.26 2.10
CA ASN A 90 6.01 4.40 2.85
C ASN A 90 5.21 4.64 4.14
N VAL A 91 3.88 4.53 4.10
CA VAL A 91 3.02 4.68 5.28
C VAL A 91 3.27 3.53 6.26
N ASN A 92 3.41 2.29 5.78
CA ASN A 92 3.74 1.16 6.66
C ASN A 92 5.13 1.32 7.29
N PHE A 93 6.12 1.78 6.53
CA PHE A 93 7.45 2.06 7.09
C PHE A 93 7.39 3.14 8.17
N LEU A 94 6.71 4.26 7.89
CA LEU A 94 6.48 5.33 8.86
C LEU A 94 5.83 4.80 10.14
N LEU A 95 4.71 4.09 10.00
CA LEU A 95 3.97 3.54 11.12
C LEU A 95 4.85 2.63 11.98
N HIS A 96 5.60 1.72 11.34
CA HIS A 96 6.47 0.79 12.05
C HIS A 96 7.62 1.51 12.81
N GLN A 97 8.19 2.56 12.23
CA GLN A 97 9.22 3.37 12.90
C GLN A 97 8.65 4.17 14.08
N VAL A 98 7.45 4.73 13.94
CA VAL A 98 6.79 5.46 15.03
C VAL A 98 6.43 4.51 16.17
N GLU A 99 5.81 3.37 15.88
CA GLU A 99 5.42 2.37 16.89
C GLU A 99 6.63 1.79 17.65
N GLY A 100 7.79 1.72 17.00
CA GLY A 100 9.05 1.22 17.58
C GLY A 100 9.91 2.28 18.26
N SER A 101 9.43 3.52 18.45
CA SER A 101 10.22 4.62 19.01
C SER A 101 9.42 5.51 19.98
N GLU A 102 10.13 6.41 20.66
CA GLU A 102 9.55 7.43 21.54
C GLU A 102 8.59 8.39 20.82
N ILE A 103 8.62 8.42 19.47
CA ILE A 103 7.67 9.20 18.67
C ILE A 103 6.23 8.77 18.96
N ARG A 104 5.97 7.48 19.23
CA ARG A 104 4.63 7.02 19.62
C ARG A 104 4.15 7.68 20.91
N ASN A 105 5.02 7.80 21.92
CA ASN A 105 4.68 8.42 23.19
C ASN A 105 4.37 9.91 23.02
N LEU A 106 5.07 10.57 22.10
CA LEU A 106 4.86 11.98 21.78
C LEU A 106 3.55 12.21 21.00
N LEU A 107 3.26 11.40 19.98
CA LEU A 107 2.10 11.60 19.09
C LEU A 107 0.80 10.99 19.63
N GLY A 108 0.90 9.99 20.51
CA GLY A 108 -0.24 9.30 21.11
C GLY A 108 -0.86 8.21 20.24
N ASP A 109 -1.67 7.36 20.87
CA ASP A 109 -2.28 6.19 20.22
C ASP A 109 -3.34 6.56 19.17
N ASP A 110 -4.01 7.71 19.31
CA ASP A 110 -4.99 8.21 18.33
C ASP A 110 -4.31 8.50 16.98
N TRP A 111 -3.09 9.05 17.00
CA TRP A 111 -2.30 9.26 15.80
C TRP A 111 -1.96 7.92 15.12
N VAL A 112 -1.55 6.92 15.90
CA VAL A 112 -1.23 5.57 15.40
C VAL A 112 -2.46 4.91 14.78
N LEU A 113 -3.62 4.98 15.44
CA LEU A 113 -4.89 4.46 14.92
C LEU A 113 -5.27 5.09 13.58
N LYS A 114 -5.19 6.42 13.49
CA LYS A 114 -5.47 7.15 12.24
C LYS A 114 -4.58 6.69 11.08
N HIS A 115 -3.29 6.50 11.31
CA HIS A 115 -2.35 6.08 10.26
C HIS A 115 -2.50 4.58 9.91
N ARG A 116 -2.91 3.74 10.86
CA ARG A 116 -3.32 2.35 10.57
C ARG A 116 -4.53 2.30 9.64
N ASP A 117 -5.52 3.17 9.85
CA ASP A 117 -6.69 3.23 8.98
C ASP A 117 -6.34 3.78 7.60
N GLN A 118 -5.52 4.82 7.52
CA GLN A 118 -4.97 5.31 6.25
C GLN A 118 -4.19 4.23 5.49
N LEU A 119 -3.40 3.41 6.18
CA LEU A 119 -2.71 2.27 5.57
C LEU A 119 -3.70 1.25 4.98
N LYS A 120 -4.77 0.92 5.72
CA LYS A 120 -5.84 0.02 5.21
C LYS A 120 -6.53 0.61 3.98
N ASP A 121 -6.75 1.91 3.94
CA ASP A 121 -7.36 2.59 2.80
C ASP A 121 -6.46 2.49 1.55
N HIS A 122 -5.16 2.73 1.70
CA HIS A 122 -4.20 2.55 0.61
C HIS A 122 -4.13 1.10 0.13
N ILE A 123 -4.11 0.12 1.03
CA ILE A 123 -4.14 -1.32 0.67
C ILE A 123 -5.43 -1.65 -0.09
N SER A 124 -6.57 -1.18 0.40
CA SER A 124 -7.87 -1.44 -0.23
C SER A 124 -7.96 -0.80 -1.62
N SER A 125 -7.49 0.44 -1.75
CA SER A 125 -7.38 1.16 -3.02
C SER A 125 -6.48 0.42 -4.00
N PHE A 126 -5.30 -0.02 -3.55
CA PHE A 126 -4.38 -0.85 -4.32
C PHE A 126 -5.06 -2.10 -4.87
N ILE A 127 -5.70 -2.90 -4.01
CA ILE A 127 -6.34 -4.16 -4.40
C ILE A 127 -7.49 -3.89 -5.38
N ASN A 128 -8.29 -2.84 -5.14
CA ASN A 128 -9.43 -2.52 -5.99
C ASN A 128 -9.00 -2.07 -7.38
N ILE A 129 -8.05 -1.13 -7.47
CA ILE A 129 -7.58 -0.58 -8.74
C ILE A 129 -6.79 -1.63 -9.52
N SER A 130 -5.86 -2.33 -8.87
CA SER A 130 -4.90 -3.19 -9.59
C SER A 130 -5.51 -4.50 -10.07
N TRP A 131 -6.63 -4.93 -9.49
CA TRP A 131 -7.32 -6.17 -9.85
C TRP A 131 -8.69 -5.92 -10.48
N GLU A 132 -9.05 -4.67 -10.77
CA GLU A 132 -10.36 -4.31 -11.33
C GLU A 132 -10.63 -5.05 -12.65
N SER A 133 -9.68 -5.04 -13.60
CA SER A 133 -9.87 -5.67 -14.92
C SER A 133 -10.02 -7.18 -14.83
N VAL A 134 -9.27 -7.82 -13.93
CA VAL A 134 -9.38 -9.25 -13.64
C VAL A 134 -10.77 -9.57 -13.08
N MET A 135 -11.24 -8.79 -12.10
CA MET A 135 -12.54 -9.00 -11.46
C MET A 135 -13.71 -8.69 -12.40
N TYR A 136 -13.56 -7.71 -13.29
CA TYR A 136 -14.58 -7.31 -14.26
C TYR A 136 -15.02 -8.49 -15.15
N CYS A 137 -14.10 -9.42 -15.43
CA CYS A 137 -14.39 -10.66 -16.17
C CYS A 137 -15.57 -11.46 -15.58
N PHE A 138 -15.75 -11.43 -14.26
CA PHE A 138 -16.82 -12.17 -13.57
C PHE A 138 -18.12 -11.38 -13.43
N HIS A 139 -18.09 -10.05 -13.59
CA HIS A 139 -19.24 -9.17 -13.40
C HIS A 139 -20.03 -8.91 -14.69
N VAL A 140 -19.41 -9.07 -15.86
CA VAL A 140 -20.13 -8.99 -17.13
C VAL A 140 -21.09 -10.17 -17.22
N LYS A 141 -22.37 -9.92 -16.94
CA LYS A 141 -23.44 -10.80 -17.41
C LYS A 141 -23.30 -10.82 -18.93
N THR A 142 -22.66 -11.85 -19.49
CA THR A 142 -22.72 -12.18 -20.91
C THR A 142 -24.12 -12.69 -21.27
N ASN A 143 -25.15 -11.96 -20.82
CA ASN A 143 -26.52 -12.14 -21.22
C ASN A 143 -26.68 -11.36 -22.52
N LYS A 144 -26.75 -12.09 -23.65
CA LYS A 144 -27.61 -11.85 -24.83
C LYS A 144 -27.03 -12.29 -26.19
N ILE A 145 -26.02 -13.16 -26.27
CA ILE A 145 -25.71 -13.86 -27.54
C ILE A 145 -25.49 -15.36 -27.27
N PRO A 146 -26.46 -16.23 -27.62
CA PRO A 146 -26.43 -17.68 -27.34
C PRO A 146 -25.26 -18.44 -27.96
N ILE A 147 -24.50 -17.83 -28.88
CA ILE A 147 -23.50 -18.49 -29.72
C ILE A 147 -22.05 -18.30 -29.20
N PHE A 148 -21.78 -17.36 -28.27
CA PHE A 148 -20.43 -17.04 -27.76
C PHE A 148 -20.28 -17.15 -26.22
N SER A 149 -20.92 -18.16 -25.63
CA SER A 149 -21.45 -18.05 -24.26
C SER A 149 -20.52 -18.27 -23.06
N SER A 150 -19.17 -18.16 -23.16
CA SER A 150 -18.25 -18.26 -21.97
C SER A 150 -16.76 -18.40 -22.27
N LEU A 151 -16.39 -19.01 -23.41
CA LEU A 151 -15.00 -19.11 -23.88
C LEU A 151 -14.27 -17.75 -23.85
N PRO A 152 -14.90 -16.63 -24.27
CA PRO A 152 -14.27 -15.32 -24.19
C PRO A 152 -13.92 -14.94 -22.74
N THR A 153 -14.77 -15.26 -21.76
CA THR A 153 -14.58 -14.80 -20.38
C THR A 153 -13.35 -15.43 -19.73
N LEU A 154 -13.18 -16.76 -19.81
CA LEU A 154 -12.00 -17.42 -19.23
C LEU A 154 -10.70 -17.04 -19.97
N GLN A 155 -10.76 -16.80 -21.27
CA GLN A 155 -9.60 -16.34 -22.04
C GLN A 155 -9.21 -14.90 -21.67
N ILE A 156 -10.19 -13.99 -21.56
CA ILE A 156 -9.97 -12.62 -21.11
C ILE A 156 -9.44 -12.62 -19.67
N PHE A 157 -10.02 -13.44 -18.79
CA PHE A 157 -9.53 -13.63 -17.43
C PHE A 157 -8.07 -14.05 -17.42
N ASN A 158 -7.68 -15.11 -18.14
CA ASN A 158 -6.30 -15.58 -18.18
C ASN A 158 -5.34 -14.48 -18.65
N MET A 159 -5.73 -13.72 -19.67
CA MET A 159 -4.93 -12.62 -20.21
C MET A 159 -4.76 -11.48 -19.19
N GLU A 160 -5.85 -11.01 -18.58
CA GLU A 160 -5.81 -9.93 -17.58
C GLU A 160 -5.10 -10.37 -16.30
N PHE A 161 -5.32 -11.61 -15.86
CA PHE A 161 -4.64 -12.22 -14.72
C PHE A 161 -3.13 -12.30 -14.97
N GLU A 162 -2.69 -12.87 -16.09
CA GLU A 162 -1.26 -13.01 -16.41
C GLU A 162 -0.58 -11.66 -16.52
N LYS A 163 -1.20 -10.70 -17.22
CA LYS A 163 -0.68 -9.33 -17.31
C LYS A 163 -0.49 -8.71 -15.92
N THR A 164 -1.51 -8.81 -15.07
CA THR A 164 -1.50 -8.26 -13.71
C THR A 164 -0.44 -8.96 -12.86
N TYR A 165 -0.43 -10.30 -12.88
CA TYR A 165 0.51 -11.15 -12.15
C TYR A 165 1.95 -10.84 -12.51
N TRP A 166 2.31 -10.88 -13.79
CA TRP A 166 3.69 -10.64 -14.24
C TRP A 166 4.16 -9.22 -13.94
N THR A 167 3.26 -8.24 -14.04
CA THR A 167 3.58 -6.86 -13.66
C THR A 167 3.86 -6.76 -12.16
N GLN A 168 2.94 -7.27 -11.33
CA GLN A 168 3.03 -7.17 -9.87
C GLN A 168 4.10 -8.05 -9.25
N LYS A 169 4.57 -9.09 -9.96
CA LYS A 169 5.74 -9.90 -9.55
C LYS A 169 7.02 -9.08 -9.50
N THR A 170 7.11 -8.00 -10.29
CA THR A 170 8.26 -7.08 -10.29
C THR A 170 8.18 -5.98 -9.22
N TRP A 171 7.05 -5.88 -8.51
CA TRP A 171 6.87 -4.88 -7.45
C TRP A 171 7.38 -5.46 -6.13
N LYS A 172 7.68 -4.59 -5.18
CA LYS A 172 8.24 -5.02 -3.90
C LYS A 172 7.42 -4.47 -2.73
N VAL A 173 7.04 -5.34 -1.81
CA VAL A 173 6.58 -4.92 -0.48
C VAL A 173 7.67 -5.29 0.52
N GLU A 174 8.31 -4.27 1.11
CA GLU A 174 9.51 -4.46 1.95
C GLU A 174 9.20 -5.18 3.26
N ASN A 175 8.00 -4.99 3.83
CA ASN A 175 7.61 -5.63 5.08
C ASN A 175 6.99 -7.02 4.80
N PRO A 176 7.59 -8.14 5.29
CA PRO A 176 7.12 -9.48 4.97
C PRO A 176 5.71 -9.80 5.49
N LEU A 177 5.33 -9.27 6.66
CA LEU A 177 4.01 -9.50 7.25
C LEU A 177 2.93 -8.77 6.44
N LEU A 178 3.15 -7.51 6.11
CA LEU A 178 2.26 -6.74 5.24
C LEU A 178 2.10 -7.42 3.88
N ARG A 179 3.22 -7.84 3.29
CA ARG A 179 3.23 -8.57 2.02
C ARG A 179 2.39 -9.83 2.06
N SER A 180 2.58 -10.66 3.10
CA SER A 180 1.78 -11.87 3.31
C SER A 180 0.29 -11.54 3.44
N ASN A 181 -0.07 -10.48 4.18
CA ASN A 181 -1.46 -10.07 4.35
C ASN A 181 -2.07 -9.58 3.02
N MET A 182 -1.33 -8.79 2.24
CA MET A 182 -1.79 -8.33 0.92
C MET A 182 -2.00 -9.48 -0.05
N ARG A 183 -1.07 -10.44 -0.12
CA ARG A 183 -1.22 -11.68 -0.91
C ARG A 183 -2.49 -12.43 -0.52
N LYS A 184 -2.70 -12.62 0.78
CA LYS A 184 -3.90 -13.28 1.31
C LYS A 184 -5.17 -12.56 0.87
N SER A 185 -5.25 -11.23 1.03
CA SER A 185 -6.44 -10.45 0.63
C SER A 185 -6.71 -10.50 -0.88
N VAL A 186 -5.67 -10.46 -1.71
CA VAL A 186 -5.81 -10.62 -3.16
C VAL A 186 -6.30 -12.03 -3.50
N SER A 187 -5.69 -13.06 -2.89
CA SER A 187 -6.03 -14.47 -3.09
C SER A 187 -7.48 -14.76 -2.71
N GLU A 188 -7.88 -14.39 -1.49
CA GLU A 188 -9.24 -14.57 -1.01
C GLU A 188 -10.27 -13.92 -1.95
N LYS A 189 -10.04 -12.67 -2.34
CA LYS A 189 -10.94 -11.93 -3.23
C LYS A 189 -11.05 -12.61 -4.61
N LEU A 190 -9.92 -13.03 -5.18
CA LEU A 190 -9.89 -13.60 -6.53
C LEU A 190 -10.45 -15.02 -6.56
N VAL A 191 -9.99 -15.87 -5.65
CA VAL A 191 -10.44 -17.26 -5.53
C VAL A 191 -11.93 -17.32 -5.26
N GLN A 192 -12.47 -16.44 -4.42
CA GLN A 192 -13.91 -16.38 -4.17
C GLN A 192 -14.70 -16.06 -5.46
N ALA A 193 -14.28 -15.04 -6.22
CA ALA A 193 -14.95 -14.65 -7.45
C ALA A 193 -14.84 -15.73 -8.54
N TYR A 194 -13.63 -16.29 -8.72
CA TYR A 194 -13.36 -17.32 -9.70
C TYR A 194 -14.11 -18.62 -9.38
N SER A 195 -14.11 -19.05 -8.11
CA SER A 195 -14.87 -20.23 -7.67
C SER A 195 -16.35 -20.06 -7.95
N ALA A 196 -16.95 -18.94 -7.54
CA ALA A 196 -18.36 -18.65 -7.80
C ALA A 196 -18.70 -18.66 -9.31
N TYR A 197 -17.80 -18.14 -10.15
CA TYR A 197 -17.93 -18.21 -11.60
C TYR A 197 -17.94 -19.66 -12.10
N LEU A 198 -16.98 -20.48 -11.67
CA LEU A 198 -16.90 -21.89 -12.05
C LEU A 198 -18.13 -22.68 -11.61
N GLU A 199 -18.67 -22.38 -10.42
CA GLU A 199 -19.83 -23.08 -9.90
C GLU A 199 -21.09 -22.91 -10.75
N ASN A 200 -21.30 -21.69 -11.26
CA ASN A 200 -22.42 -21.37 -12.15
C ASN A 200 -22.29 -22.01 -13.54
N HIS A 201 -21.19 -22.69 -13.80
CA HIS A 201 -20.73 -23.08 -15.12
C HIS A 201 -20.18 -24.53 -15.19
N LYS A 202 -20.34 -25.33 -14.11
CA LYS A 202 -19.71 -26.66 -13.86
C LYS A 202 -19.75 -27.66 -15.03
N ASN A 203 -20.76 -27.65 -15.89
CA ASN A 203 -20.96 -28.72 -16.89
C ASN A 203 -20.25 -28.51 -18.24
N LYS A 204 -19.59 -27.37 -18.50
CA LYS A 204 -19.14 -27.03 -19.86
C LYS A 204 -17.64 -26.70 -20.01
N TYR A 205 -16.84 -26.64 -18.92
CA TYR A 205 -15.53 -25.96 -18.97
C TYR A 205 -14.33 -26.65 -18.31
N GLN A 206 -14.45 -27.88 -17.80
CA GLN A 206 -13.29 -28.61 -17.23
C GLN A 206 -12.10 -28.72 -18.21
N ARG A 207 -12.35 -28.73 -19.53
CA ARG A 207 -11.31 -28.82 -20.57
C ARG A 207 -10.72 -27.47 -21.01
N LEU A 208 -11.27 -26.34 -20.56
CA LEU A 208 -10.87 -24.98 -20.98
C LEU A 208 -10.24 -24.17 -19.84
N MET A 209 -10.22 -24.74 -18.64
CA MET A 209 -9.62 -24.16 -17.45
C MET A 209 -8.09 -24.23 -17.58
N LYS A 210 -7.43 -23.07 -17.54
CA LYS A 210 -5.97 -22.97 -17.53
C LYS A 210 -5.40 -23.09 -16.12
N TYR A 211 -6.10 -22.54 -15.14
CA TYR A 211 -5.69 -22.47 -13.74
C TYR A 211 -6.76 -23.10 -12.85
N THR A 212 -6.35 -24.01 -11.98
CA THR A 212 -7.14 -24.48 -10.84
C THR A 212 -7.15 -23.42 -9.73
N ILE A 213 -7.93 -23.66 -8.66
CA ILE A 213 -7.91 -22.77 -7.49
C ILE A 213 -6.52 -22.79 -6.85
N GLU A 214 -5.96 -23.99 -6.73
CA GLU A 214 -4.65 -24.24 -6.15
C GLU A 214 -3.54 -23.56 -6.96
N ASP A 215 -3.60 -23.61 -8.31
CA ASP A 215 -2.64 -22.92 -9.18
C ASP A 215 -2.70 -21.39 -8.97
N LEU A 216 -3.90 -20.81 -8.81
CA LEU A 216 -4.05 -19.38 -8.56
C LEU A 216 -3.47 -19.00 -7.20
N GLU A 217 -3.77 -19.76 -6.14
CA GLU A 217 -3.24 -19.51 -4.80
C GLU A 217 -1.71 -19.60 -4.77
N GLU A 218 -1.13 -20.61 -5.43
CA GLU A 218 0.33 -20.77 -5.55
C GLU A 218 0.96 -19.56 -6.26
N LEU A 219 0.43 -19.17 -7.41
CA LEU A 219 0.93 -18.01 -8.15
C LEU A 219 0.80 -16.72 -7.32
N LEU A 220 -0.35 -16.47 -6.70
CA LEU A 220 -0.56 -15.26 -5.91
C LEU A 220 0.35 -15.19 -4.67
N SER A 221 0.84 -16.33 -4.18
CA SER A 221 1.81 -16.40 -3.09
C SER A 221 3.19 -15.82 -3.45
N ASP A 222 3.51 -15.70 -4.74
CA ASP A 222 4.77 -15.13 -5.25
C ASP A 222 4.73 -13.60 -5.45
N LEU A 223 3.56 -12.97 -5.35
CA LEU A 223 3.41 -11.56 -5.70
C LEU A 223 4.24 -10.65 -4.80
N PHE A 224 4.77 -9.55 -5.33
CA PHE A 224 5.46 -8.52 -4.54
C PHE A 224 6.83 -8.93 -3.94
N GLU A 225 7.51 -9.94 -4.50
CA GLU A 225 8.88 -10.35 -4.15
C GLU A 225 9.98 -9.54 -4.84
N GLY A 226 9.65 -8.68 -5.81
CA GLY A 226 10.56 -8.08 -6.78
C GLY A 226 11.69 -7.19 -6.23
#